data_AF-A0A8J3PI89-F1
#
_entry.id   AF-A0A8J3PI89-F1
#
_cell.length_a   1.000
_cell.length_b   1.000
_cell.length_c   1.000
_cell.angle_alpha   90.00
_cell.angle_beta   90.00
_cell.angle_gamma   90.00
#
_symmetry.space_group_name_H-M   'P 1'
#
loop_
_entity.id
_entity.type
_entity.pdbx_description
1 polymer ?
#
loop_
_entity_poly.entity_id
_entity_poly.type
_entity_poly.pdbx_seq_one_letter_code
_entity_poly.pdbx_strand_id
1 'polypeptide(L)'
;MAVLATAACGGNPTRNDAAPSPGAVVTSAGTVPGATAPASAAPSGQAAAPSGAAARLPASDQAICSGRAEAYAAITTHDLRYLGLVDGRYQGGEPAKRDELAKLKQALGDYRDHLARRVGAAVDKQLAGAMRADIVYVNKRLTELKAAGTDYDGKVFRVADAINKGMARDQRVPGVCGR
;
A
#
# COMPACT_ATOMS: atom_id res chain seq x y z
N MET A 1 19.91 -37.09 -6.98
CA MET A 1 18.44 -36.91 -6.92
C MET A 1 18.04 -37.11 -5.46
N ALA A 2 17.96 -36.05 -4.64
CA ALA A 2 16.75 -35.24 -4.37
C ALA A 2 15.58 -36.15 -3.93
N VAL A 3 14.97 -36.03 -2.74
CA VAL A 3 14.42 -34.83 -2.09
C VAL A 3 14.29 -35.06 -0.57
N LEU A 4 14.66 -34.03 0.22
CA LEU A 4 14.31 -33.90 1.63
C LEU A 4 12.81 -33.59 1.79
N ALA A 5 12.12 -34.35 2.62
CA ALA A 5 10.77 -34.05 3.08
C ALA A 5 10.82 -33.11 4.29
N THR A 6 10.11 -31.99 4.18
CA THR A 6 9.81 -31.01 5.24
C THR A 6 8.94 -31.62 6.33
N ALA A 7 9.41 -31.58 7.57
CA ALA A 7 8.63 -31.88 8.77
C ALA A 7 7.96 -30.60 9.31
N ALA A 8 6.67 -30.71 9.59
CA ALA A 8 5.84 -29.73 10.27
C ALA A 8 5.95 -29.88 11.80
N CYS A 9 5.77 -28.77 12.56
CA CYS A 9 5.49 -28.81 13.99
C CYS A 9 4.67 -27.60 14.46
N GLY A 10 3.53 -27.90 15.13
CA GLY A 10 2.84 -27.11 16.17
C GLY A 10 1.80 -26.09 15.68
N GLY A 11 0.53 -26.05 16.10
CA GLY A 11 -0.23 -26.78 17.12
C GLY A 11 -1.38 -25.90 17.68
N ASN A 12 -2.64 -26.23 17.33
CA ASN A 12 -4.01 -26.09 17.92
C ASN A 12 -4.28 -25.27 19.23
N PRO A 13 -5.55 -24.98 19.70
CA PRO A 13 -6.86 -25.51 19.28
C PRO A 13 -8.12 -24.60 19.34
N THR A 14 -9.16 -24.97 18.58
CA THR A 14 -10.56 -24.86 19.07
C THR A 14 -11.35 -26.12 18.74
N ARG A 15 -11.40 -27.00 19.75
CA ARG A 15 -12.57 -27.71 20.28
C ARG A 15 -13.76 -27.92 19.33
N ASN A 16 -13.99 -29.19 18.95
CA ASN A 16 -15.28 -29.84 19.12
C ASN A 16 -15.09 -31.36 19.12
N ASP A 17 -15.36 -31.94 20.28
CA ASP A 17 -15.45 -33.37 20.55
C ASP A 17 -16.62 -33.99 19.79
N ALA A 18 -16.37 -35.04 19.02
CA ALA A 18 -17.24 -36.22 18.88
C ALA A 18 -16.50 -37.35 18.16
N ALA A 19 -16.23 -38.42 18.89
CA ALA A 19 -15.91 -39.76 18.39
C ALA A 19 -16.98 -40.73 18.97
N PRO A 20 -17.05 -42.03 18.59
CA PRO A 20 -16.51 -42.75 17.44
C PRO A 20 -17.56 -43.68 16.76
N SER A 21 -17.07 -44.49 15.80
CA SER A 21 -17.38 -45.92 15.64
C SER A 21 -18.27 -46.42 14.48
N PRO A 22 -18.07 -47.68 14.04
CA PRO A 22 -17.91 -48.04 12.63
C PRO A 22 -18.98 -49.01 12.09
N GLY A 23 -18.98 -49.16 10.77
CA GLY A 23 -19.69 -50.22 10.03
C GLY A 23 -20.08 -49.70 8.64
N ALA A 24 -20.13 -50.45 7.56
CA ALA A 24 -19.75 -51.82 7.24
C ALA A 24 -20.07 -51.93 5.73
N VAL A 25 -19.09 -52.41 4.95
CA VAL A 25 -19.18 -53.24 3.73
C VAL A 25 -20.12 -52.90 2.54
N VAL A 26 -19.51 -52.93 1.33
CA VAL A 26 -19.75 -53.87 0.20
C VAL A 26 -20.12 -53.30 -1.20
N THR A 27 -19.22 -53.60 -2.16
CA THR A 27 -19.37 -53.94 -3.62
C THR A 27 -19.83 -52.86 -4.62
N SER A 28 -19.43 -52.82 -5.90
CA SER A 28 -18.52 -53.59 -6.75
C SER A 28 -18.33 -52.89 -8.12
N ALA A 29 -17.17 -53.16 -8.75
CA ALA A 29 -16.90 -53.35 -10.19
C ALA A 29 -16.94 -52.18 -11.21
N GLY A 30 -15.85 -52.08 -11.99
CA GLY A 30 -15.83 -51.49 -13.34
C GLY A 30 -14.47 -50.95 -13.79
N THR A 31 -13.84 -51.58 -14.79
CA THR A 31 -12.42 -51.45 -15.22
C THR A 31 -12.26 -50.58 -16.49
N VAL A 32 -11.32 -49.59 -16.47
CA VAL A 32 -10.47 -48.85 -17.48
C VAL A 32 -10.85 -48.70 -19.00
N PRO A 33 -10.11 -47.94 -19.84
CA PRO A 33 -9.65 -46.53 -19.84
C PRO A 33 -9.99 -45.78 -21.17
N GLY A 34 -9.84 -44.46 -21.26
CA GLY A 34 -9.91 -43.78 -22.57
C GLY A 34 -9.86 -42.25 -22.53
N ALA A 35 -8.74 -41.70 -22.98
CA ALA A 35 -8.46 -40.28 -23.05
C ALA A 35 -9.20 -39.58 -24.21
N THR A 36 -9.81 -38.42 -23.94
CA THR A 36 -9.76 -37.22 -24.81
C THR A 36 -10.28 -36.01 -24.06
N ALA A 37 -9.42 -35.02 -23.83
CA ALA A 37 -9.81 -33.63 -23.58
C ALA A 37 -10.18 -32.97 -24.94
N PRO A 38 -10.94 -31.86 -24.99
CA PRO A 38 -10.53 -30.60 -24.38
C PRO A 38 -11.62 -29.94 -23.51
N ALA A 39 -11.18 -29.41 -22.36
CA ALA A 39 -11.98 -28.53 -21.53
C ALA A 39 -12.14 -27.16 -22.22
N SER A 40 -13.34 -26.88 -22.71
CA SER A 40 -13.81 -25.49 -22.92
C SER A 40 -14.40 -25.02 -21.61
N ALA A 41 -13.58 -24.42 -20.75
CA ALA A 41 -14.05 -23.77 -19.52
C ALA A 41 -14.16 -22.27 -19.78
N ALA A 42 -15.39 -21.82 -20.07
CA ALA A 42 -15.77 -20.43 -19.91
C ALA A 42 -15.71 -20.06 -18.42
N PRO A 43 -15.07 -18.94 -18.03
CA PRO A 43 -15.24 -18.44 -16.67
C PRO A 43 -16.59 -17.72 -16.55
N SER A 44 -17.61 -18.45 -16.10
CA SER A 44 -18.79 -17.86 -15.46
C SER A 44 -18.37 -17.34 -14.09
N GLY A 45 -18.24 -16.03 -13.98
CA GLY A 45 -17.92 -15.32 -12.75
C GLY A 45 -18.43 -13.88 -12.79
N GLN A 46 -19.65 -13.67 -13.27
CA GLN A 46 -20.38 -12.42 -13.07
C GLN A 46 -20.76 -12.29 -11.60
N ALA A 47 -19.84 -11.73 -10.82
CA ALA A 47 -20.15 -11.18 -9.52
C ALA A 47 -21.02 -9.93 -9.70
N ALA A 48 -22.17 -9.94 -9.03
CA ALA A 48 -23.16 -8.89 -9.01
C ALA A 48 -22.52 -7.52 -8.71
N ALA A 49 -22.84 -6.54 -9.56
CA ALA A 49 -22.45 -5.15 -9.38
C ALA A 49 -23.11 -4.57 -8.11
N PRO A 50 -22.37 -3.90 -7.21
CA PRO A 50 -22.98 -2.96 -6.30
C PRO A 50 -23.41 -1.71 -7.08
N SER A 51 -24.71 -1.45 -7.06
CA SER A 51 -25.36 -0.24 -7.56
C SER A 51 -24.76 1.00 -6.90
N GLY A 52 -24.32 1.95 -7.73
CA GLY A 52 -23.71 3.23 -7.30
C GLY A 52 -22.31 3.48 -7.88
N ALA A 53 -22.04 3.07 -9.12
CA ALA A 53 -20.74 3.28 -9.74
C ALA A 53 -20.58 4.74 -10.21
N ALA A 54 -20.06 5.60 -9.34
CA ALA A 54 -19.10 6.60 -9.82
C ALA A 54 -18.14 5.88 -10.76
N ALA A 55 -17.94 6.39 -11.97
CA ALA A 55 -17.17 5.72 -13.02
C ALA A 55 -15.90 5.10 -12.42
N ARG A 56 -15.85 3.76 -12.33
CA ARG A 56 -14.69 3.05 -11.79
C ARG A 56 -13.52 3.40 -12.69
N LEU A 57 -12.51 4.09 -12.13
CA LEU A 57 -11.26 4.40 -12.81
C LEU A 57 -10.73 3.15 -13.52
N PRO A 58 -10.08 3.30 -14.70
CA PRO A 58 -9.47 2.17 -15.38
C PRO A 58 -8.43 1.51 -14.47
N ALA A 59 -8.18 0.21 -14.67
CA ALA A 59 -7.28 -0.57 -13.82
C ALA A 59 -5.85 0.04 -13.72
N SER A 60 -5.38 0.71 -14.78
CA SER A 60 -4.13 1.46 -14.78
C SER A 60 -4.13 2.59 -13.76
N ASP A 61 -5.21 3.37 -13.72
CA ASP A 61 -5.35 4.53 -12.84
C ASP A 61 -5.59 4.09 -11.38
N GLN A 62 -6.28 2.96 -11.17
CA GLN A 62 -6.36 2.33 -9.85
C GLN A 62 -4.99 1.89 -9.31
N ALA A 63 -4.15 1.27 -10.15
CA ALA A 63 -2.80 0.89 -9.75
C ALA A 63 -1.93 2.12 -9.42
N ILE A 64 -2.11 3.24 -10.15
CA ILE A 64 -1.47 4.52 -9.83
C ILE A 64 -1.94 5.03 -8.47
N CYS A 65 -3.25 5.00 -8.19
CA CYS A 65 -3.80 5.43 -6.90
C CYS A 65 -3.27 4.58 -5.72
N SER A 66 -3.20 3.26 -5.85
CA SER A 66 -2.64 2.39 -4.81
C SER A 66 -1.15 2.66 -4.57
N GLY A 67 -0.36 2.80 -5.63
CA GLY A 67 1.07 3.14 -5.53
C GLY A 67 1.32 4.51 -4.88
N ARG A 68 0.45 5.50 -5.13
CA ARG A 68 0.49 6.79 -4.43
C ARG A 68 0.23 6.62 -2.93
N ALA A 69 -0.73 5.79 -2.54
CA ALA A 69 -1.07 5.58 -1.13
C ALA A 69 0.08 4.94 -0.35
N GLU A 70 0.77 3.94 -0.91
CA GLU A 70 1.94 3.31 -0.28
C GLU A 70 3.10 4.29 -0.08
N ALA A 71 3.46 5.03 -1.12
CA ALA A 71 4.53 6.03 -1.04
C ALA A 71 4.19 7.16 -0.05
N TYR A 72 2.92 7.56 -0.02
CA TYR A 72 2.40 8.53 0.94
C TYR A 72 2.48 8.02 2.39
N ALA A 73 2.23 6.73 2.63
CA ALA A 73 2.33 6.14 3.96
C ALA A 73 3.76 6.22 4.53
N ALA A 74 4.78 6.05 3.68
CA ALA A 74 6.18 6.23 4.08
C ALA A 74 6.47 7.66 4.53
N ILE A 75 6.01 8.67 3.76
CA ILE A 75 6.15 10.08 4.14
C ILE A 75 5.50 10.35 5.49
N THR A 76 4.24 9.93 5.65
CA THR A 76 3.49 10.13 6.90
C THR A 76 4.18 9.49 8.09
N THR A 77 4.75 8.30 7.91
CA THR A 77 5.46 7.58 8.97
C THR A 77 6.68 8.35 9.47
N HIS A 78 7.54 8.80 8.56
CA HIS A 78 8.76 9.53 8.93
C HIS A 78 8.47 10.94 9.45
N ASP A 79 7.45 11.59 8.91
CA ASP A 79 7.00 12.89 9.37
C ASP A 79 6.46 12.83 10.82
N LEU A 80 5.57 11.88 11.12
CA LEU A 80 5.06 11.69 12.48
C LEU A 80 6.15 11.28 13.47
N ARG A 81 7.12 10.46 13.05
CA ARG A 81 8.28 10.11 13.88
C ARG A 81 9.14 11.33 14.18
N TYR A 82 9.41 12.15 13.17
CA TYR A 82 10.14 13.40 13.34
C TYR A 82 9.43 14.35 14.31
N LEU A 83 8.14 14.59 14.11
CA LEU A 83 7.34 15.45 14.98
C LEU A 83 7.29 14.91 16.41
N GLY A 84 7.17 13.59 16.60
CA GLY A 84 7.23 12.98 17.92
C GLY A 84 8.59 13.10 18.60
N LEU A 85 9.71 13.14 17.86
CA LEU A 85 11.04 13.42 18.40
C LEU A 85 11.20 14.88 18.85
N VAL A 86 10.60 15.82 18.11
CA VAL A 86 10.60 17.25 18.47
C VAL A 86 9.73 17.50 19.71
N ASP A 87 8.54 16.90 19.77
CA ASP A 87 7.61 16.98 20.91
C ASP A 87 8.09 16.21 22.15
N GLY A 88 9.21 15.49 22.08
CA GLY A 88 9.73 14.66 23.17
C GLY A 88 8.95 13.37 23.43
N ARG A 89 8.02 12.99 22.55
CA ARG A 89 7.29 11.70 22.61
C ARG A 89 8.18 10.50 22.29
N TYR A 90 9.24 10.73 21.52
CA TYR A 90 10.25 9.72 21.20
C TYR A 90 11.63 10.16 21.73
N GLN A 91 12.41 9.19 22.22
CA GLN A 91 13.78 9.43 22.67
C GLN A 91 14.77 9.34 21.51
N GLY A 92 15.93 9.99 21.63
CA GLY A 92 17.02 9.89 20.65
C GLY A 92 17.71 11.21 20.30
N GLY A 93 17.19 12.34 20.80
CA GLY A 93 17.82 13.66 20.68
C GLY A 93 18.04 14.11 19.23
N GLU A 94 19.02 14.99 19.02
CA GLU A 94 19.34 15.54 17.70
C GLU A 94 19.73 14.48 16.65
N PRO A 95 20.53 13.43 16.96
CA PRO A 95 20.87 12.40 15.98
C PRO A 95 19.63 11.70 15.41
N ALA A 96 18.67 11.34 16.26
CA ALA A 96 17.43 10.72 15.80
C ALA A 96 16.57 11.68 14.96
N LYS A 97 16.49 12.96 15.32
CA LYS A 97 15.79 13.99 14.52
C LYS A 97 16.42 14.10 13.12
N ARG A 98 17.75 14.15 13.04
CA ARG A 98 18.48 14.21 11.78
C ARG A 98 18.22 12.97 10.91
N ASP A 99 18.26 11.78 11.51
CA ASP A 99 18.09 10.53 10.78
C ASP A 99 16.66 10.38 10.26
N GLU A 100 15.63 10.70 11.06
CA GLU A 100 14.24 10.69 10.58
C GLU A 100 13.98 11.79 9.54
N LEU A 101 14.60 12.96 9.68
CA LEU A 101 14.53 14.00 8.64
C LEU A 101 15.15 13.53 7.32
N ALA A 102 16.26 12.81 7.36
CA ALA A 102 16.88 12.26 6.16
C ALA A 102 15.95 11.24 5.48
N LYS A 103 15.32 10.35 6.25
CA LYS A 103 14.33 9.40 5.73
C LYS A 103 13.09 10.09 5.18
N LEU A 104 12.60 11.15 5.83
CA LEU A 104 11.49 11.96 5.33
C LEU A 104 11.83 12.60 3.98
N LYS A 105 13.03 13.20 3.86
CA LYS A 105 13.51 13.78 2.59
C LYS A 105 13.61 12.72 1.50
N GLN A 106 14.10 11.53 1.82
CA GLN A 106 14.15 10.41 0.88
C GLN A 106 12.75 9.98 0.43
N ALA A 107 11.83 9.75 1.37
CA ALA A 107 10.45 9.35 1.06
C ALA A 107 9.72 10.38 0.18
N LEU A 108 9.94 11.68 0.42
CA LEU A 108 9.44 12.75 -0.45
C LEU A 108 10.04 12.68 -1.86
N GLY A 109 11.35 12.42 -1.97
CA GLY A 109 12.03 12.22 -3.26
C GLY A 109 11.47 11.02 -4.03
N ASP A 110 11.34 9.88 -3.35
CA ASP A 110 10.82 8.64 -3.94
C ASP A 110 9.37 8.81 -4.40
N TYR A 111 8.54 9.51 -3.62
CA TYR A 111 7.17 9.83 -4.00
C TYR A 111 7.10 10.74 -5.24
N ARG A 112 7.90 11.81 -5.26
CA ARG A 112 8.00 12.68 -6.44
C ARG A 112 8.38 11.88 -7.68
N ASP A 113 9.38 11.01 -7.57
CA ASP A 113 9.88 10.23 -8.70
C ASP A 113 8.87 9.16 -9.14
N HIS A 114 8.13 8.58 -8.19
CA HIS A 114 6.98 7.72 -8.48
C HIS A 114 5.93 8.45 -9.32
N LEU A 115 5.51 9.64 -8.88
CA LEU A 115 4.53 10.46 -9.59
C LEU A 115 5.03 10.85 -10.99
N ALA A 116 6.28 11.29 -11.10
CA ALA A 116 6.87 11.71 -12.37
C ALA A 116 6.90 10.56 -13.40
N ARG A 117 7.17 9.32 -12.97
CA ARG A 117 7.12 8.15 -13.85
C ARG A 117 5.70 7.76 -14.29
N ARG A 118 4.69 8.07 -13.48
CA ARG A 118 3.30 7.65 -13.70
C ARG A 118 2.42 8.71 -14.34
N VAL A 119 2.81 9.99 -14.30
CA VAL A 119 1.98 11.10 -14.80
C VAL A 119 1.62 10.99 -16.28
N GLY A 120 2.52 10.46 -17.11
CA GLY A 120 2.26 10.22 -18.53
C GLY A 120 1.42 8.96 -18.83
N ALA A 121 1.29 8.06 -17.85
CA ALA A 121 0.52 6.82 -17.98
C ALA A 121 -0.93 6.94 -17.48
N ALA A 122 -1.27 8.03 -16.78
CA ALA A 122 -2.64 8.28 -16.35
C ALA A 122 -3.52 8.62 -17.56
N VAL A 123 -4.61 7.87 -17.70
CA VAL A 123 -5.61 8.12 -18.74
C VAL A 123 -6.51 9.28 -18.32
N ASP A 124 -6.87 9.32 -17.04
CA ASP A 124 -7.65 10.41 -16.49
C ASP A 124 -6.85 11.72 -16.36
N LYS A 125 -7.41 12.79 -16.94
CA LYS A 125 -6.79 14.12 -16.95
C LYS A 125 -6.78 14.75 -15.56
N GLN A 126 -7.77 14.47 -14.72
CA GLN A 126 -7.81 15.00 -13.36
C GLN A 126 -6.75 14.32 -12.49
N LEU A 127 -6.56 13.01 -12.64
CA LEU A 127 -5.50 12.24 -11.99
C LEU A 127 -4.12 12.74 -12.41
N ALA A 128 -3.89 12.92 -13.71
CA ALA A 128 -2.65 13.52 -14.21
C ALA A 128 -2.43 14.93 -13.65
N GLY A 129 -3.49 15.75 -13.57
CA GLY A 129 -3.45 17.09 -12.97
C GLY A 129 -3.08 17.06 -11.49
N ALA A 130 -3.73 16.20 -10.70
CA ALA A 130 -3.44 16.01 -9.28
C ALA A 130 -2.00 15.57 -9.05
N MET A 131 -1.49 14.59 -9.82
CA MET A 131 -0.09 14.16 -9.70
C MET A 131 0.91 15.27 -10.02
N ARG A 132 0.62 16.16 -10.98
CA ARG A 132 1.48 17.32 -11.26
C ARG A 132 1.46 18.32 -10.10
N ALA A 133 0.29 18.56 -9.51
CA ALA A 133 0.17 19.44 -8.34
C ALA A 133 0.97 18.89 -7.15
N ASP A 134 0.87 17.59 -6.89
CA ASP A 134 1.67 16.91 -5.86
C ASP A 134 3.18 17.04 -6.11
N ILE A 135 3.65 16.86 -7.35
CA ILE A 135 5.06 17.03 -7.70
C ILE A 135 5.54 18.46 -7.35
N VAL A 136 4.74 19.48 -7.68
CA VAL A 136 5.06 20.87 -7.34
C VAL A 136 5.10 21.08 -5.83
N TYR A 137 4.09 20.55 -5.11
CA TYR A 137 4.01 20.62 -3.66
C TYR A 137 5.25 19.98 -3.00
N VAL A 138 5.58 18.75 -3.39
CA VAL A 138 6.71 17.98 -2.84
C VAL A 138 8.04 18.69 -3.12
N ASN A 139 8.24 19.20 -4.33
CA ASN A 139 9.46 19.96 -4.68
C ASN A 139 9.61 21.23 -3.82
N LYS A 140 8.52 21.95 -3.57
CA LYS A 140 8.52 23.10 -2.67
C LYS A 140 8.94 22.69 -1.26
N ARG A 141 8.34 21.63 -0.70
CA ARG A 141 8.67 21.15 0.65
C ARG A 141 10.09 20.64 0.77
N LEU A 142 10.60 19.90 -0.21
CA LEU A 142 12.00 19.49 -0.25
C LEU A 142 12.96 20.68 -0.27
N THR A 143 12.60 21.76 -0.98
CA THR A 143 13.39 23.00 -1.02
C THR A 143 13.38 23.70 0.34
N GLU A 144 12.22 23.83 0.97
CA GLU A 144 12.08 24.41 2.31
C GLU A 144 12.84 23.60 3.37
N LEU A 145 12.78 22.26 3.32
CA LEU A 145 13.53 21.37 4.22
C LEU A 145 15.06 21.44 4.01
N LYS A 146 15.53 21.80 2.82
CA LYS A 146 16.95 22.06 2.55
C LYS A 146 17.35 23.43 3.09
N ALA A 147 16.54 24.45 2.85
CA ALA A 147 16.79 25.81 3.32
C ALA A 147 16.71 25.95 4.86
N ALA A 148 15.94 25.11 5.53
CA ALA A 148 15.85 25.07 6.98
C ALA A 148 17.16 24.65 7.68
N GLY A 149 18.07 23.98 6.97
CA GLY A 149 19.37 23.57 7.51
C GLY A 149 19.23 22.56 8.66
N THR A 150 19.87 22.85 9.79
CA THR A 150 19.91 22.02 11.00
C THR A 150 19.07 22.60 12.15
N ASP A 151 18.20 23.59 11.89
CA ASP A 151 17.27 24.11 12.88
C ASP A 151 16.07 23.16 13.03
N TYR A 152 16.33 22.02 13.68
CA TYR A 152 15.38 20.91 13.80
C TYR A 152 14.10 21.32 14.53
N ASP A 153 14.24 22.06 15.63
CA ASP A 153 13.11 22.42 16.48
C ASP A 153 12.37 23.70 16.02
N GLY A 154 12.98 24.50 15.14
CA GLY A 154 12.39 25.73 14.61
C GLY A 154 11.89 25.59 13.17
N LYS A 155 12.78 25.85 12.20
CA LYS A 155 12.42 25.88 10.77
C LYS A 155 12.06 24.51 10.23
N VAL A 156 12.81 23.46 10.54
CA VAL A 156 12.52 22.12 10.02
C VAL A 156 11.18 21.62 10.56
N PHE A 157 10.93 21.80 11.86
CA PHE A 157 9.63 21.48 12.47
C PHE A 157 8.47 22.16 11.75
N ARG A 158 8.56 23.47 11.46
CA ARG A 158 7.50 24.19 10.73
C ARG A 158 7.23 23.61 9.35
N VAL A 159 8.26 23.16 8.64
CA VAL A 159 8.10 22.55 7.32
C VAL A 159 7.52 21.14 7.43
N ALA A 160 7.98 20.34 8.40
CA ALA A 160 7.44 19.00 8.69
C ALA A 160 5.95 19.06 9.08
N ASP A 161 5.58 19.95 10.02
CA ASP A 161 4.18 20.17 10.39
C ASP A 161 3.31 20.63 9.20
N ALA A 162 3.86 21.45 8.30
CA ALA A 162 3.18 21.84 7.08
C ALA A 162 3.03 20.66 6.09
N ILE A 163 4.00 19.74 6.01
CA ILE A 163 3.90 18.48 5.27
C ILE A 163 2.75 17.66 5.83
N ASN A 164 2.74 17.41 7.15
CA ASN A 164 1.70 16.66 7.85
C ASN A 164 0.29 17.17 7.50
N LYS A 165 0.09 18.48 7.66
CA LYS A 165 -1.19 19.15 7.46
C LYS A 165 -1.61 19.21 6.00
N GLY A 166 -0.67 19.45 5.09
CA GLY A 166 -0.95 19.54 3.65
C GLY A 166 -1.32 18.18 3.07
N MET A 167 -0.57 17.16 3.44
CA MET A 167 -0.76 15.80 2.99
C MET A 167 -2.12 15.25 3.49
N ALA A 168 -2.49 15.51 4.76
CA ALA A 168 -3.80 15.13 5.31
C ALA A 168 -5.00 15.79 4.58
N ARG A 169 -4.77 16.93 3.90
CA ARG A 169 -5.78 17.61 3.08
C ARG A 169 -5.83 17.06 1.65
N ASP A 170 -4.70 16.64 1.08
CA ASP A 170 -4.64 16.11 -0.30
C ASP A 170 -5.22 14.69 -0.44
N GLN A 171 -5.26 13.90 0.64
CA GLN A 171 -6.10 12.69 0.65
C GLN A 171 -7.60 12.98 0.44
N ARG A 172 -8.01 14.24 0.53
CA ARG A 172 -9.38 14.70 0.30
C ARG A 172 -9.58 15.35 -1.06
N VAL A 173 -8.72 15.17 -2.07
CA VAL A 173 -9.10 15.51 -3.45
C VAL A 173 -10.30 14.62 -3.80
N PRO A 174 -11.53 15.15 -3.83
CA PRO A 174 -12.72 14.31 -3.91
C PRO A 174 -12.78 13.68 -5.30
N GLY A 175 -12.90 12.36 -5.37
CA GLY A 175 -13.38 11.66 -6.58
C GLY A 175 -12.34 11.12 -7.57
N VAL A 176 -11.03 11.32 -7.38
CA VAL A 176 -10.03 10.86 -8.37
C VAL A 176 -9.31 9.57 -7.97
N CYS A 177 -9.10 9.33 -6.68
CA CYS A 177 -8.63 8.05 -6.13
C CYS A 177 -9.52 7.57 -4.98
N GLY A 178 -10.70 8.17 -4.83
CA GLY A 178 -11.61 7.98 -3.70
C GLY A 178 -12.43 6.70 -3.81
N ARG A 179 -12.44 5.95 -2.71
CA ARG A 179 -13.49 4.97 -2.36
C ARG A 179 -14.86 5.64 -2.25
#